data_AF-A0A9D9UYV6-F1
#
_entry.id   AF-A0A9D9UYV6-F1
#
_cell.length_a   1.000
_cell.length_b   1.000
_cell.length_c   1.000
_cell.angle_alpha   90.00
_cell.angle_beta   90.00
_cell.angle_gamma   90.00
#
_symmetry.space_group_name_H-M   'P 1'
#
loop_
_entity.id
_entity.type
_entity.pdbx_description
1 polymer ?
#
loop_
_entity_poly.entity_id
_entity_poly.type
_entity_poly.pdbx_seq_one_letter_code
_entity_poly.pdbx_strand_id
1 'polypeptide(L)'
;MIRASLGHVKGHLKGHLKGFTLIELLVVIAIIGILSSVVLASLSTARSKGQDAKVQEQMQAMRTAAEIYYSSNANSYGTAGTACSGGIFGDPGSNMNALIDETEAANGTPSMDCANSTTAWAVASELPSGGSWFCVDSTGWAGSKAKDGSAVTALTGAAGAKASANATVCR
;
A
#
# COMPACT_ATOMS: atom_id res chain seq x y z
N MET A 1 -24.83 -39.14 71.68
CA MET A 1 -25.77 -38.36 70.83
C MET A 1 -24.89 -37.40 70.04
N ILE A 2 -24.72 -37.48 68.71
CA ILE A 2 -25.72 -37.54 67.65
C ILE A 2 -25.09 -38.29 66.44
N ARG A 3 -25.82 -39.28 65.90
CA ARG A 3 -25.64 -39.75 64.53
C ARG A 3 -26.24 -38.69 63.61
N ALA A 4 -25.50 -38.24 62.61
CA ALA A 4 -26.08 -37.66 61.40
C ALA A 4 -25.39 -38.27 60.19
N SER A 5 -25.98 -39.39 59.77
CA SER A 5 -25.86 -39.91 58.42
C SER A 5 -26.41 -38.86 57.46
N LEU A 6 -25.60 -38.38 56.53
CA LEU A 6 -26.09 -37.68 55.34
C LEU A 6 -25.44 -38.27 54.09
N GLY A 7 -26.24 -39.13 53.44
CA GLY A 7 -26.68 -38.79 52.09
C GLY A 7 -25.64 -38.92 50.98
N HIS A 8 -25.41 -40.16 50.57
CA HIS A 8 -24.94 -40.50 49.23
C HIS A 8 -25.95 -39.98 48.19
N VAL A 9 -25.70 -38.84 47.55
CA VAL A 9 -26.45 -38.40 46.37
C VAL A 9 -25.62 -38.69 45.12
N LYS A 10 -25.95 -39.82 44.50
CA LYS A 10 -25.32 -40.33 43.28
C LYS A 10 -25.89 -39.58 42.07
N GLY A 11 -25.23 -38.51 41.64
CA GLY A 11 -25.56 -37.82 40.39
C GLY A 11 -25.12 -38.64 39.17
N HIS A 12 -26.02 -39.44 38.61
CA HIS A 12 -25.83 -40.09 37.31
C HIS A 12 -26.07 -39.08 36.17
N LEU A 13 -25.05 -38.30 35.83
CA LEU A 13 -25.03 -37.57 34.55
C LEU A 13 -24.72 -38.57 33.43
N LYS A 14 -25.75 -39.23 32.91
CA LYS A 14 -25.67 -40.06 31.70
C LYS A 14 -25.57 -39.17 30.46
N GLY A 15 -24.42 -38.50 30.32
CA GLY A 15 -24.06 -37.81 29.08
C GLY A 15 -23.75 -38.84 28.01
N HIS A 16 -24.54 -38.90 26.94
CA HIS A 16 -24.15 -39.62 25.73
C HIS A 16 -22.94 -38.90 25.12
N LEU A 17 -21.74 -39.31 25.50
CA LEU A 17 -20.52 -38.96 24.77
C LEU A 17 -20.56 -39.71 23.44
N LYS A 18 -21.30 -39.18 22.47
CA LYS A 18 -21.15 -39.55 21.06
C LYS A 18 -19.76 -39.10 20.65
N GLY A 19 -18.81 -40.04 20.65
CA GLY A 19 -17.48 -39.80 20.13
C GLY A 19 -17.54 -39.50 18.64
N PHE A 20 -16.85 -38.44 18.20
CA PHE A 20 -16.57 -38.21 16.78
C PHE A 20 -15.78 -39.40 16.24
N THR A 21 -16.22 -39.98 15.14
CA THR A 21 -15.45 -41.05 14.50
C THR A 21 -14.18 -40.47 13.87
N LEU A 22 -13.09 -41.24 13.84
CA LEU A 22 -11.85 -40.82 13.19
C LEU A 22 -12.05 -40.51 11.70
N ILE A 23 -12.98 -41.21 11.04
CA ILE A 23 -13.32 -40.99 9.64
C ILE A 23 -14.07 -39.66 9.42
N GLU A 24 -14.93 -39.26 10.36
CA GLU A 24 -15.61 -37.96 10.33
C GLU A 24 -14.61 -36.80 10.43
N LEU A 25 -13.57 -36.92 11.27
CA LEU A 25 -12.52 -35.88 11.32
C LEU A 25 -11.63 -35.89 10.07
N LEU A 26 -11.35 -37.07 9.51
CA LEU A 26 -10.50 -37.21 8.32
C LEU A 26 -11.14 -36.55 7.09
N VAL A 27 -12.44 -36.73 6.86
CA VAL A 27 -13.12 -36.10 5.72
C VAL A 27 -13.20 -34.58 5.87
N VAL A 28 -13.33 -34.07 7.10
CA VAL A 28 -13.43 -32.62 7.36
C VAL A 28 -12.12 -31.91 7.04
N ILE A 29 -10.99 -32.42 7.52
CA ILE A 29 -9.68 -31.81 7.20
C ILE A 29 -9.37 -31.92 5.70
N ALA A 30 -9.85 -32.98 5.04
CA ALA A 30 -9.72 -33.11 3.59
C ALA A 30 -10.49 -32.01 2.84
N ILE A 31 -11.73 -31.74 3.24
CA ILE A 31 -12.55 -30.67 2.61
C ILE A 31 -11.98 -29.28 2.95
N ILE A 32 -11.57 -29.03 4.20
CA ILE A 32 -10.92 -27.76 4.59
C ILE A 32 -9.64 -27.52 3.78
N GLY A 33 -8.85 -28.57 3.52
CA GLY A 33 -7.66 -28.49 2.66
C GLY A 33 -7.99 -28.01 1.24
N ILE A 34 -9.03 -28.56 0.62
CA ILE A 34 -9.46 -28.15 -0.72
C ILE A 34 -9.93 -26.69 -0.72
N LEU A 35 -10.82 -26.31 0.20
CA LEU A 35 -11.36 -24.95 0.27
C LEU A 35 -10.29 -23.90 0.61
N SER A 36 -9.39 -24.19 1.54
CA SER A 36 -8.33 -23.28 1.95
C SER A 36 -7.33 -22.97 0.83
N SER A 37 -7.04 -23.93 -0.06
CA SER A 37 -6.15 -23.72 -1.20
C SER A 37 -6.64 -22.62 -2.16
N VAL A 38 -7.94 -22.63 -2.48
CA VAL A 38 -8.57 -21.64 -3.38
C VAL A 38 -8.61 -20.26 -2.72
N VAL A 39 -8.96 -20.22 -1.43
CA VAL A 39 -9.01 -18.97 -0.66
C VAL A 39 -7.63 -18.30 -0.61
N LEU A 40 -6.57 -19.06 -0.33
CA LEU A 40 -5.22 -18.52 -0.22
C LEU A 40 -4.74 -17.88 -1.53
N ALA A 41 -5.02 -18.52 -2.67
CA ALA A 41 -4.70 -17.96 -3.99
C ALA A 41 -5.41 -16.62 -4.23
N SER A 42 -6.70 -16.53 -3.90
CA SER A 42 -7.48 -15.29 -4.06
C SER A 42 -7.05 -14.16 -3.12
N LEU A 43 -6.66 -14.51 -1.88
CA LEU A 43 -6.25 -13.55 -0.86
C LEU A 43 -4.92 -12.87 -1.21
N SER A 44 -3.98 -13.61 -1.82
CA SER A 44 -2.69 -13.05 -2.25
C SER A 44 -2.89 -11.88 -3.23
N THR A 45 -3.70 -12.08 -4.27
CA THR A 45 -4.03 -11.02 -5.24
C THR A 45 -4.82 -9.88 -4.60
N ALA A 46 -5.77 -10.17 -3.71
CA ALA A 46 -6.55 -9.14 -3.01
C ALA A 46 -5.67 -8.25 -2.12
N ARG A 47 -4.68 -8.82 -1.42
CA ARG A 47 -3.73 -8.07 -0.60
C ARG A 47 -2.87 -7.13 -1.44
N SER A 48 -2.34 -7.63 -2.56
CA SER A 48 -1.54 -6.81 -3.49
C SER A 48 -2.35 -5.63 -4.04
N LYS A 49 -3.60 -5.86 -4.50
CA LYS A 49 -4.50 -4.77 -4.94
C LYS A 49 -4.84 -3.78 -3.83
N GLY A 50 -4.94 -4.24 -2.58
CA GLY A 50 -5.14 -3.36 -1.42
C GLY A 50 -3.93 -2.45 -1.16
N GLN A 51 -2.72 -2.96 -1.36
CA GLN A 51 -1.49 -2.16 -1.27
C GLN A 51 -1.40 -1.16 -2.44
N ASP A 52 -1.78 -1.57 -3.66
CA ASP A 52 -1.88 -0.66 -4.80
C ASP A 52 -2.79 0.54 -4.50
N ALA A 53 -3.97 0.28 -3.92
CA ALA A 53 -4.90 1.34 -3.54
C ALA A 53 -4.32 2.28 -2.48
N LYS A 54 -3.59 1.73 -1.50
CA LYS A 54 -2.91 2.52 -0.46
C LYS A 54 -1.84 3.44 -1.07
N VAL A 55 -1.01 2.91 -1.96
CA VAL A 55 0.01 3.67 -2.70
C VAL A 55 -0.65 4.81 -3.50
N GLN A 56 -1.71 4.51 -4.25
CA GLN A 56 -2.45 5.52 -5.01
C GLN A 56 -3.02 6.61 -4.11
N GLU A 57 -3.60 6.26 -2.95
CA GLU A 57 -4.12 7.23 -1.98
C GLU A 57 -3.01 8.16 -1.45
N GLN A 58 -1.87 7.59 -1.04
CA GLN A 58 -0.74 8.39 -0.53
C GLN A 58 -0.20 9.34 -1.60
N MET A 59 -0.06 8.87 -2.84
CA MET A 59 0.39 9.72 -3.94
C MET A 59 -0.60 10.84 -4.27
N GLN A 60 -1.91 10.62 -4.14
CA GLN A 60 -2.88 11.70 -4.29
C GLN A 60 -2.76 12.73 -3.15
N ALA A 61 -2.51 12.28 -1.92
CA ALA A 61 -2.28 13.17 -0.78
C ALA A 61 -1.04 14.05 -0.95
N MET A 62 -0.03 13.60 -1.71
CA MET A 62 1.15 14.41 -2.04
C MET A 62 0.79 15.71 -2.76
N ARG A 63 -0.32 15.76 -3.51
CA ARG A 63 -0.77 17.01 -4.14
C ARG A 63 -1.06 18.09 -3.10
N THR A 64 -1.79 17.72 -2.05
CA THR A 64 -2.12 18.65 -0.97
C THR A 64 -0.86 19.10 -0.23
N ALA A 65 0.06 18.17 0.05
CA ALA A 65 1.36 18.48 0.63
C ALA A 65 2.16 19.45 -0.28
N ALA A 66 2.12 19.23 -1.59
CA ALA A 66 2.80 20.09 -2.54
C ALA A 66 2.29 21.53 -2.53
N GLU A 67 0.97 21.72 -2.43
CA GLU A 67 0.37 23.06 -2.33
C GLU A 67 0.70 23.75 -1.00
N ILE A 68 0.76 23.00 0.11
CA ILE A 68 1.20 23.52 1.40
C ILE A 68 2.64 24.05 1.29
N TYR A 69 3.54 23.27 0.69
CA TYR A 69 4.92 23.71 0.42
C TYR A 69 4.95 24.95 -0.47
N TYR A 70 4.23 24.93 -1.59
CA TYR A 70 4.22 26.04 -2.55
C TYR A 70 3.81 27.37 -1.91
N SER A 71 2.75 27.33 -1.08
CA SER A 71 2.25 28.51 -0.36
C SER A 71 3.23 29.05 0.69
N SER A 72 4.03 28.17 1.30
CA SER A 72 5.01 28.51 2.34
C SER A 72 6.38 28.90 1.79
N ASN A 73 6.67 28.55 0.53
CA ASN A 73 7.99 28.68 -0.09
C ASN A 73 7.99 29.66 -1.27
N ALA A 74 7.29 30.79 -1.10
CA ALA A 74 7.27 31.90 -2.08
C ALA A 74 6.84 31.46 -3.49
N ASN A 75 5.81 30.61 -3.59
CA ASN A 75 5.26 30.11 -4.85
C ASN A 75 6.30 29.32 -5.68
N SER A 76 7.07 28.47 -4.99
CA SER A 76 8.09 27.61 -5.60
C SER A 76 8.05 26.21 -5.03
N TYR A 77 8.26 25.19 -5.88
CA TYR A 77 8.48 23.80 -5.45
C TYR A 77 9.98 23.46 -5.21
N GLY A 78 10.84 24.48 -5.14
CA GLY A 78 12.26 24.34 -4.82
C GLY A 78 13.18 24.30 -6.05
N THR A 79 14.46 24.05 -5.81
CA THR A 79 15.47 23.89 -6.88
C THR A 79 15.19 22.60 -7.64
N ALA A 80 15.37 22.65 -8.96
CA ALA A 80 15.14 21.49 -9.81
C ALA A 80 16.02 20.30 -9.39
N GLY A 81 15.41 19.12 -9.32
CA GLY A 81 16.05 17.91 -8.85
C GLY A 81 15.21 16.68 -9.16
N THR A 82 15.84 15.51 -9.00
CA THR A 82 15.20 14.19 -9.19
C THR A 82 15.26 13.32 -7.94
N ALA A 83 15.72 13.87 -6.82
CA ALA A 83 15.78 13.15 -5.56
C ALA A 83 14.45 13.29 -4.83
N CYS A 84 13.90 12.18 -4.32
CA CYS A 84 12.73 12.16 -3.43
C CYS A 84 13.03 12.70 -2.02
N SER A 85 14.04 13.55 -1.86
CA SER A 85 14.49 14.12 -0.58
C SER A 85 14.92 15.58 -0.70
N GLY A 86 14.80 16.19 -1.89
CA GLY A 86 15.18 17.57 -2.17
C GLY A 86 13.98 18.48 -2.44
N GLY A 87 14.13 19.77 -2.16
CA GLY A 87 13.08 20.77 -2.41
C GLY A 87 11.77 20.39 -1.70
N ILE A 88 10.68 20.36 -2.47
CA ILE A 88 9.36 19.93 -2.01
C ILE A 88 9.34 18.54 -1.36
N PHE A 89 10.17 17.60 -1.80
CA PHE A 89 10.15 16.21 -1.34
C PHE A 89 10.85 15.99 0.00
N GLY A 90 11.77 16.90 0.36
CA GLY A 90 12.49 16.86 1.64
C GLY A 90 11.89 17.74 2.72
N ASP A 91 10.73 18.37 2.47
CA ASP A 91 10.18 19.36 3.38
C ASP A 91 9.35 18.71 4.51
N PRO A 92 9.75 18.90 5.79
CA PRO A 92 9.00 18.37 6.92
C PRO A 92 7.71 19.16 7.21
N GLY A 93 7.61 20.42 6.77
CA GLY A 93 6.45 21.28 7.07
C GLY A 93 5.18 20.89 6.31
N SER A 94 5.33 20.36 5.10
CA SER A 94 4.27 19.91 4.20
C SER A 94 3.84 18.45 4.41
N ASN A 95 4.54 17.70 5.28
CA ASN A 95 4.37 16.25 5.45
C ASN A 95 4.70 15.43 4.18
N MET A 96 5.34 16.03 3.17
CA MET A 96 5.68 15.33 1.92
C MET A 96 6.63 14.15 2.16
N ASN A 97 7.67 14.35 2.98
CA ASN A 97 8.65 13.29 3.28
C ASN A 97 7.99 12.06 3.91
N ALA A 98 7.03 12.25 4.82
CA ALA A 98 6.33 11.14 5.47
C ALA A 98 5.43 10.36 4.49
N LEU A 99 4.81 11.04 3.52
CA LEU A 99 4.02 10.39 2.48
C LEU A 99 4.91 9.54 1.56
N ILE A 100 6.12 10.01 1.26
CA ILE A 100 7.13 9.26 0.51
C ILE A 100 7.53 8.00 1.30
N ASP A 101 7.92 8.17 2.56
CA ASP A 101 8.30 7.05 3.45
C ASP A 101 7.18 6.00 3.58
N GLU A 102 5.92 6.43 3.75
CA GLU A 102 4.77 5.54 3.86
C GLU A 102 4.49 4.78 2.56
N THR A 103 4.68 5.44 1.42
CA THR A 103 4.49 4.80 0.11
C THR A 103 5.59 3.78 -0.19
N GLU A 104 6.84 4.10 0.14
CA GLU A 104 7.96 3.15 0.02
C GLU A 104 7.77 1.94 0.95
N ALA A 105 7.30 2.17 2.18
CA ALA A 105 6.98 1.10 3.12
C ALA A 105 5.85 0.18 2.59
N ALA A 106 4.85 0.73 1.90
CA ALA A 106 3.79 -0.05 1.27
C ALA A 106 4.28 -0.89 0.08
N ASN A 107 5.31 -0.42 -0.65
CA ASN A 107 5.93 -1.09 -1.79
C ASN A 107 7.00 -2.12 -1.41
N GLY A 108 7.58 -2.05 -0.21
CA GLY A 108 8.61 -2.98 0.25
C GLY A 108 9.98 -2.82 -0.42
N THR A 109 10.14 -1.86 -1.34
CA THR A 109 11.40 -1.41 -1.95
C THR A 109 11.27 0.06 -2.38
N PRO A 110 12.37 0.85 -2.42
CA PRO A 110 12.34 2.20 -2.97
C PRO A 110 12.13 2.12 -4.47
N SER A 111 10.88 2.20 -4.89
CA SER A 111 10.43 2.27 -6.28
C SER A 111 9.65 3.56 -6.46
N MET A 112 10.18 4.66 -5.92
CA MET A 112 9.61 5.99 -6.08
C MET A 112 10.60 6.88 -6.81
N ASP A 113 10.04 7.63 -7.73
CA ASP A 113 10.74 8.32 -8.78
C ASP A 113 10.16 9.75 -8.75
N CYS A 114 10.95 10.70 -8.26
CA CYS A 114 10.49 12.06 -8.01
C CYS A 114 11.20 13.05 -8.91
N ALA A 115 10.51 14.11 -9.32
CA ALA A 115 11.14 15.23 -9.98
C ALA A 115 10.43 16.53 -9.62
N ASN A 116 11.20 17.59 -9.38
CA ASN A 116 10.69 18.94 -9.16
C ASN A 116 11.48 19.97 -9.97
N SER A 117 10.89 21.15 -10.07
CA SER A 117 11.46 22.40 -10.55
C SER A 117 10.80 23.53 -9.77
N THR A 118 11.16 24.78 -10.04
CA THR A 118 10.53 25.92 -9.37
C THR A 118 9.00 25.95 -9.56
N THR A 119 8.48 25.48 -10.70
CA THR A 119 7.07 25.67 -11.08
C THR A 119 6.30 24.37 -11.33
N ALA A 120 6.95 23.21 -11.27
CA ALA A 120 6.32 21.94 -11.56
C ALA A 120 6.97 20.81 -10.76
N TRP A 121 6.18 19.78 -10.47
CA TRP A 121 6.62 18.55 -9.83
C TRP A 121 5.86 17.34 -10.40
N ALA A 122 6.47 16.17 -10.27
CA ALA A 122 5.88 14.87 -10.58
C ALA A 122 6.47 13.80 -9.66
N VAL A 123 5.64 12.83 -9.29
CA VAL A 123 6.06 11.63 -8.56
C VAL A 123 5.46 10.42 -9.26
N ALA A 124 6.27 9.39 -9.43
CA ALA A 124 5.86 8.08 -9.90
C ALA A 124 6.25 7.04 -8.85
N SER A 125 5.40 6.05 -8.63
CA SER A 125 5.77 4.87 -7.83
C SER A 125 5.37 3.59 -8.54
N GLU A 126 6.13 2.52 -8.34
CA GLU A 126 5.69 1.21 -8.78
C GLU A 126 4.47 0.80 -7.95
N LEU A 127 3.55 0.05 -8.56
CA LEU A 127 2.47 -0.59 -7.83
C LEU A 127 2.95 -1.93 -7.24
N PRO A 128 2.61 -2.27 -5.99
CA PRO A 128 2.95 -3.55 -5.36
C PRO A 128 2.54 -4.79 -6.16
N SER A 129 1.48 -4.71 -6.97
CA SER A 129 1.10 -5.77 -7.93
C SER A 129 2.11 -6.03 -9.05
N GLY A 130 3.04 -5.09 -9.25
CA GLY A 130 4.09 -5.16 -10.24
C GLY A 130 3.61 -4.81 -11.65
N GLY A 131 4.57 -4.43 -12.50
CA GLY A 131 4.34 -4.25 -13.94
C GLY A 131 3.65 -2.94 -14.34
N SER A 132 3.35 -2.05 -13.39
CA SER A 132 2.85 -0.71 -13.68
C SER A 132 3.39 0.33 -12.70
N TRP A 133 3.66 1.52 -13.24
CA TRP A 133 3.85 2.75 -12.48
C TRP A 133 2.51 3.43 -12.26
N PHE A 134 2.33 4.07 -11.13
CA PHE A 134 1.30 5.08 -10.92
C PHE A 134 2.00 6.43 -10.81
N CYS A 135 1.54 7.46 -11.51
CA CYS A 135 2.05 8.80 -11.29
C CYS A 135 1.00 9.80 -10.85
N VAL A 136 1.50 10.86 -10.24
CA VAL A 136 0.81 12.11 -9.96
C VAL A 136 1.70 13.28 -10.36
N ASP A 137 1.10 14.35 -10.88
CA ASP A 137 1.84 15.57 -11.23
C ASP A 137 1.14 16.86 -10.79
N SER A 138 1.91 17.95 -10.84
CA SER A 138 1.45 19.33 -10.61
C SER A 138 0.34 19.82 -11.54
N THR A 139 0.04 19.15 -12.65
CA THR A 139 -0.99 19.57 -13.61
C THR A 139 -2.38 19.02 -13.29
N GLY A 140 -2.48 18.11 -12.33
CA GLY A 140 -3.74 17.42 -12.01
C GLY A 140 -3.80 15.97 -12.51
N TRP A 141 -2.80 15.50 -13.27
CA TRP A 141 -2.87 14.17 -13.87
C TRP A 141 -2.52 13.08 -12.87
N ALA A 142 -3.36 12.05 -12.79
CA ALA A 142 -3.05 10.83 -12.06
C ALA A 142 -3.50 9.61 -12.84
N GLY A 143 -2.66 8.57 -12.85
CA GLY A 143 -2.99 7.33 -13.53
C GLY A 143 -1.84 6.34 -13.58
N SER A 144 -2.15 5.13 -14.03
CA SER A 144 -1.15 4.09 -14.22
C SER A 144 -0.62 4.02 -15.65
N LYS A 145 0.62 3.55 -15.79
CA LYS A 145 1.30 3.20 -17.05
C LYS A 145 2.10 1.92 -16.86
N ALA A 146 2.41 1.24 -17.96
CA ALA A 146 3.28 0.07 -17.92
C ALA A 146 4.68 0.44 -17.40
N LYS A 147 5.39 -0.52 -16.80
CA LYS A 147 6.76 -0.32 -16.31
C LYS A 147 7.78 -0.32 -17.46
N ASP A 148 8.35 0.84 -17.80
CA ASP A 148 9.39 1.02 -18.82
C ASP A 148 10.59 1.86 -18.34
N GLY A 149 11.53 1.24 -17.59
CA GLY A 149 12.69 1.96 -17.04
C GLY A 149 12.33 2.90 -15.88
N SER A 150 13.20 3.88 -15.57
CA SER A 150 12.91 4.93 -14.57
C SER A 150 11.76 5.82 -15.04
N ALA A 151 10.74 5.94 -14.21
CA ALA A 151 9.46 6.61 -14.49
C ALA A 151 9.54 8.13 -14.58
N VAL A 152 10.57 8.78 -14.02
CA VAL A 152 10.84 10.21 -14.26
C VAL A 152 12.26 10.42 -14.75
N THR A 153 12.38 10.86 -16.00
CA THR A 153 13.58 11.60 -16.42
C THR A 153 13.33 13.09 -16.14
N ALA A 154 14.33 13.75 -15.54
CA ALA A 154 14.28 15.10 -14.97
C ALA A 154 13.35 16.10 -15.69
N LEU A 155 12.59 16.87 -14.90
CA LEU A 155 11.83 18.05 -15.34
C LEU A 155 12.80 19.19 -15.77
N THR A 156 13.54 19.02 -16.85
CA THR A 156 14.38 20.10 -17.41
C THR A 156 13.51 21.07 -18.21
N GLY A 157 12.87 21.99 -17.48
CA GLY A 157 12.31 23.22 -18.02
C GLY A 157 10.80 23.22 -18.27
N ALA A 158 10.13 24.14 -17.55
CA ALA A 158 8.88 24.81 -17.88
C ALA A 158 7.63 23.96 -18.23
N ALA A 159 6.58 24.14 -17.42
CA ALA A 159 5.17 24.01 -17.78
C ALA A 159 4.83 22.90 -18.81
N GLY A 160 4.87 21.63 -18.36
CA GLY A 160 4.50 20.48 -19.19
C GLY A 160 5.68 19.62 -19.64
N ALA A 161 6.58 19.28 -18.71
CA ALA A 161 7.82 18.56 -19.01
C ALA A 161 7.61 17.28 -19.83
N LYS A 162 8.12 17.32 -21.06
CA LYS A 162 8.57 16.18 -21.85
C LYS A 162 10.06 16.37 -22.13
N ALA A 163 10.95 15.51 -21.62
CA ALA A 163 12.26 15.26 -22.25
C ALA A 163 13.02 14.03 -21.66
N SER A 164 12.87 12.89 -22.32
CA SER A 164 13.89 11.86 -22.58
C SER A 164 13.32 10.93 -23.66
N ALA A 165 14.17 10.19 -24.39
CA ALA A 165 13.80 9.30 -25.48
C ALA A 165 12.83 8.16 -25.09
N ASN A 166 12.44 8.09 -23.82
CA ASN A 166 11.38 7.24 -23.26
C ASN A 166 10.45 8.01 -22.30
N ALA A 167 10.09 9.26 -22.61
CA ALA A 167 9.22 10.12 -21.80
C ALA A 167 7.72 9.83 -22.00
N THR A 168 7.25 8.67 -21.53
CA THR A 168 5.82 8.26 -21.64
C THR A 168 5.20 7.77 -20.31
N VAL A 169 5.87 7.95 -19.16
CA VAL A 169 5.44 7.22 -17.95
C VAL A 169 4.39 7.95 -17.11
N CYS A 170 4.34 9.28 -17.17
CA CYS A 170 3.25 10.05 -16.57
C CYS A 170 2.36 10.76 -17.60
N ARG A 171 2.67 10.62 -18.90
CA ARG A 171 1.77 11.03 -20.00
C ARG A 171 2.11 10.41 -21.35
#